data_AF-A0A4R9JCD0-F1
#
_entry.id   AF-A0A4R9JCD0-F1
#
_cell.length_a   1.000
_cell.length_b   1.000
_cell.length_c   1.000
_cell.angle_alpha   90.00
_cell.angle_beta   90.00
_cell.angle_gamma   90.00
#
_symmetry.space_group_name_H-M   'P 1'
#
loop_
_entity.id
_entity.type
_entity.pdbx_description
1 polymer ?
#
loop_
_entity_poly.entity_id
_entity_poly.type
_entity_poly.pdbx_seq_one_letter_code
_entity_poly.pdbx_strand_id
1 'polypeptide(L)'
;MGRFDSLTGKRPGSPKENLPTSKTEQTVRRIIDLHESVLGGMKNVLQNAMALGEELLKIKEDLGHGNWIPWIEQNLPFSERSARNYISIFKNKELLNRQPIADLKSAIKFLSDGTQEEKEINPKENQDPKILYKRFHHGEKLNQKEKIILKEFLVIEKEKILTKAKQKINEIENELQSLKL
;
A
#
# COMPACT_ATOMS: atom_id res chain seq x y z
N MET A 1 -45.21 52.62 62.20
CA MET A 1 -44.44 51.36 62.35
C MET A 1 -45.16 50.30 61.55
N GLY A 2 -44.66 49.67 60.49
CA GLY A 2 -43.31 49.60 59.96
C GLY A 2 -43.05 48.17 59.43
N ARG A 3 -43.53 47.88 58.21
CA ARG A 3 -42.89 47.04 57.18
C ARG A 3 -42.70 45.53 57.45
N PHE A 4 -43.54 44.71 56.82
CA PHE A 4 -43.16 43.43 56.20
C PHE A 4 -43.96 43.21 54.92
N ASP A 5 -43.89 44.19 54.02
CA ASP A 5 -44.24 43.99 52.61
C ASP A 5 -43.01 43.48 51.85
N SER A 6 -43.25 42.57 50.91
CA SER A 6 -42.33 42.11 49.84
C SER A 6 -41.20 41.13 50.18
N LEU A 7 -41.50 39.83 50.21
CA LEU A 7 -40.52 38.74 50.04
C LEU A 7 -40.78 37.84 48.82
N THR A 8 -41.60 38.28 47.87
CA THR A 8 -41.76 37.62 46.56
C THR A 8 -41.53 38.58 45.40
N GLY A 9 -40.60 39.53 45.57
CA GLY A 9 -40.02 40.22 44.43
C GLY A 9 -39.21 39.22 43.62
N LYS A 10 -39.73 38.75 42.48
CA LYS A 10 -38.93 38.02 41.49
C LYS A 10 -37.70 38.89 41.20
N ARG A 11 -36.52 38.39 41.57
CA ARG A 11 -35.24 39.07 41.39
C ARG A 11 -35.07 39.43 39.90
N PRO A 12 -34.90 40.71 39.52
CA PRO A 12 -34.54 41.06 38.16
C PRO A 12 -33.19 40.40 37.84
N GLY A 13 -33.20 39.41 36.95
CA GLY A 13 -32.03 38.60 36.63
C GLY A 13 -32.09 37.13 37.07
N SER A 14 -33.25 36.57 37.44
CA SER A 14 -33.42 35.12 37.43
C SER A 14 -32.93 34.58 36.08
N PRO A 15 -32.02 33.59 36.02
CA PRO A 15 -31.64 32.97 34.76
C PRO A 15 -32.93 32.50 34.11
N LYS A 16 -33.22 32.97 32.89
CA LYS A 16 -34.27 32.37 32.09
C LYS A 16 -33.90 30.88 32.03
N GLU A 17 -34.71 30.03 32.66
CA GLU A 17 -34.73 28.62 32.31
C GLU A 17 -34.88 28.60 30.80
N ASN A 18 -33.77 28.32 30.11
CA ASN A 18 -33.78 28.15 28.67
C ASN A 18 -34.55 26.87 28.43
N LEU A 19 -35.87 27.03 28.28
CA LEU A 19 -36.74 26.02 27.70
C LEU A 19 -36.06 25.54 26.41
N PRO A 20 -35.94 24.22 26.22
CA PRO A 20 -35.23 23.67 25.08
C PRO A 20 -35.79 24.26 23.79
N THR A 21 -34.95 24.99 23.06
CA THR A 21 -35.32 25.67 21.82
C THR A 21 -35.59 24.58 20.78
N SER A 22 -36.86 24.20 20.67
CA SER A 22 -37.38 22.93 20.12
C SER A 22 -36.81 22.47 18.77
N LYS A 23 -36.37 23.37 17.88
CA LYS A 23 -35.85 22.99 16.56
C LYS A 23 -34.34 22.80 16.55
N THR A 24 -33.61 23.62 17.31
CA THR A 24 -32.15 23.56 17.38
C THR A 24 -31.70 22.28 18.10
N GLU A 25 -32.37 21.91 19.18
CA GLU A 25 -32.02 20.68 19.91
C GLU A 25 -32.34 19.40 19.12
N GLN A 26 -33.45 19.39 18.39
CA GLN A 26 -33.77 18.30 17.45
C GLN A 26 -32.71 18.20 16.35
N THR A 27 -32.20 19.34 15.87
CA THR A 27 -31.12 19.37 14.88
C THR A 27 -29.81 18.84 15.46
N VAL A 28 -29.45 19.23 16.69
CA VAL A 28 -28.26 18.74 17.38
C VAL A 28 -28.33 17.23 17.60
N ARG A 29 -29.47 16.70 18.08
CA ARG A 29 -29.68 15.25 18.22
C ARG A 29 -29.53 14.54 16.88
N ARG A 30 -30.14 15.08 15.81
CA ARG A 30 -30.01 14.51 14.47
C ARG A 30 -28.56 14.50 13.97
N ILE A 31 -27.77 15.53 14.26
CA ILE A 31 -26.34 15.58 13.93
C ILE A 31 -25.58 14.48 14.67
N ILE A 32 -25.85 14.29 15.96
CA ILE A 32 -25.23 13.24 16.77
C ILE A 32 -25.59 11.85 16.21
N ASP A 33 -26.87 11.58 15.96
CA ASP A 33 -27.34 10.31 15.41
C ASP A 33 -26.70 10.00 14.05
N LEU A 34 -26.61 11.01 13.17
CA LEU A 34 -25.95 10.87 11.87
C LEU A 34 -24.45 10.61 12.03
N HIS A 35 -23.79 11.26 12.97
CA HIS A 35 -22.39 11.03 13.26
C HIS A 35 -22.14 9.59 13.74
N GLU A 36 -22.94 9.11 14.70
CA GLU A 36 -22.86 7.72 15.18
C GLU A 36 -23.17 6.70 14.08
N SER A 37 -24.16 6.98 13.22
CA SER A 37 -24.47 6.12 12.07
C SER A 37 -23.31 6.07 11.07
N VAL A 38 -22.61 7.18 10.84
CA VAL A 38 -21.41 7.20 9.98
C VAL A 38 -20.29 6.38 10.61
N LEU A 39 -20.04 6.53 11.92
CA LEU A 39 -19.02 5.74 12.63
C LEU A 39 -19.32 4.23 12.59
N GLY A 40 -20.58 3.85 12.81
CA GLY A 40 -21.03 2.46 12.70
C GLY A 40 -20.87 1.90 11.29
N GLY A 41 -21.25 2.68 10.27
CA GLY A 41 -21.06 2.33 8.86
C GLY A 41 -19.59 2.16 8.49
N MET A 42 -18.72 3.06 8.95
CA MET A 42 -17.27 2.98 8.72
C MET A 42 -16.66 1.72 9.33
N LYS A 43 -17.08 1.33 10.54
CA LYS A 43 -16.62 0.08 11.17
C LYS A 43 -16.96 -1.13 10.30
N ASN A 44 -18.19 -1.21 9.80
CA ASN A 44 -18.63 -2.29 8.93
C ASN A 44 -17.86 -2.30 7.60
N VAL A 45 -17.63 -1.13 7.00
CA VAL A 45 -16.83 -1.00 5.78
C VAL A 45 -15.40 -1.53 6.00
N LEU A 46 -14.77 -1.18 7.12
CA LEU A 46 -13.42 -1.65 7.42
C LEU A 46 -13.38 -3.17 7.66
N GLN A 47 -14.36 -3.71 8.38
CA GLN A 47 -14.48 -5.16 8.58
C GLN A 47 -14.63 -5.91 7.26
N ASN A 48 -15.50 -5.41 6.37
CA ASN A 48 -15.67 -5.99 5.03
C ASN A 48 -14.39 -5.87 4.19
N ALA A 49 -13.68 -4.74 4.26
CA ALA A 49 -12.41 -4.55 3.56
C ALA A 49 -11.32 -5.52 4.07
N MET A 50 -11.26 -5.78 5.37
CA MET A 50 -10.35 -6.77 5.97
C MET A 50 -10.68 -8.19 5.49
N ALA A 51 -11.96 -8.59 5.55
CA ALA A 51 -12.41 -9.90 5.08
C ALA A 51 -12.14 -10.10 3.58
N LEU A 52 -12.39 -9.07 2.76
CA LEU A 52 -12.09 -9.10 1.34
C LEU A 52 -10.58 -9.24 1.07
N GLY A 53 -9.76 -8.53 1.85
CA GLY A 53 -8.30 -8.63 1.77
C GLY A 53 -7.76 -10.02 2.13
N GLU A 54 -8.40 -10.70 3.09
CA GLU A 54 -8.08 -12.07 3.46
C GLU A 54 -8.34 -13.04 2.30
N GLU A 55 -9.54 -13.00 1.71
CA GLU A 55 -9.92 -13.88 0.60
C GLU A 55 -9.06 -13.64 -0.65
N LEU A 56 -8.77 -12.39 -0.96
CA LEU A 56 -7.86 -12.04 -2.04
C LEU A 56 -6.44 -12.56 -1.81
N LEU A 57 -5.97 -12.59 -0.56
CA LEU A 57 -4.64 -13.11 -0.24
C LEU A 57 -4.58 -14.63 -0.44
N LYS A 58 -5.61 -15.37 -0.01
CA LYS A 58 -5.71 -16.84 -0.22
C LYS A 58 -5.62 -17.18 -1.71
N ILE A 59 -6.46 -16.55 -2.53
CA ILE A 59 -6.48 -16.79 -3.98
C ILE A 59 -5.15 -16.41 -4.63
N LYS A 60 -4.53 -15.31 -4.18
CA LYS A 60 -3.23 -14.88 -4.71
C LYS A 60 -2.12 -15.88 -4.41
N GLU A 61 -2.15 -16.53 -3.26
CA GLU A 61 -1.19 -17.59 -2.89
C GLU A 61 -1.40 -18.84 -3.75
N ASP A 62 -2.64 -19.17 -4.09
CA ASP A 62 -3.00 -20.33 -4.93
C ASP A 62 -2.65 -20.15 -6.42
N LEU A 63 -2.80 -18.95 -6.98
CA LEU A 63 -2.64 -18.68 -8.42
C LEU A 63 -1.19 -18.72 -8.94
N GLY A 64 -0.20 -18.65 -8.05
CA GLY A 64 1.21 -18.62 -8.41
C GLY A 64 1.67 -17.33 -9.13
N HIS A 65 2.93 -17.28 -9.55
CA HIS A 65 3.51 -16.08 -10.17
C HIS A 65 2.94 -15.83 -11.57
N GLY A 66 2.55 -14.58 -11.87
CA GLY A 66 2.15 -14.12 -13.21
C GLY A 66 0.65 -14.19 -13.51
N ASN A 67 -0.11 -15.06 -12.84
CA ASN A 67 -1.54 -15.26 -13.12
C ASN A 67 -2.49 -14.31 -12.37
N TRP A 68 -1.96 -13.53 -11.44
CA TRP A 68 -2.76 -12.64 -10.58
C TRP A 68 -3.51 -11.56 -11.35
N ILE A 69 -2.83 -10.81 -12.24
CA ILE A 69 -3.44 -9.69 -12.97
C ILE A 69 -4.53 -10.19 -13.94
N PRO A 70 -4.28 -11.21 -14.80
CA PRO A 70 -5.33 -11.74 -15.67
C PRO A 70 -6.55 -12.25 -14.92
N TRP A 71 -6.34 -12.89 -13.76
CA TRP A 71 -7.44 -13.38 -12.94
C TRP A 71 -8.31 -12.24 -12.40
N ILE A 72 -7.71 -11.15 -11.91
CA ILE A 72 -8.46 -9.98 -11.44
C ILE A 72 -9.31 -9.38 -12.56
N GLU A 73 -8.71 -9.14 -13.73
CA GLU A 73 -9.40 -8.51 -14.86
C GLU A 73 -10.58 -9.34 -15.38
N GLN A 74 -10.49 -10.67 -15.27
CA GLN A 74 -11.55 -11.58 -15.70
C GLN A 74 -12.64 -11.80 -14.65
N ASN A 75 -12.28 -11.82 -13.36
CA ASN A 75 -13.18 -12.32 -12.30
C ASN A 75 -13.75 -11.22 -11.40
N LEU A 76 -13.11 -10.04 -11.32
CA LEU A 76 -13.50 -9.01 -10.36
C LEU A 76 -13.90 -7.70 -11.05
N PRO A 77 -14.88 -6.98 -10.49
CA PRO A 77 -15.37 -5.71 -11.06
C PRO A 77 -14.47 -4.51 -10.71
N PHE A 78 -13.28 -4.73 -10.17
CA PHE A 78 -12.39 -3.68 -9.69
C PHE A 78 -10.93 -3.95 -10.04
N SER A 79 -10.13 -2.88 -10.00
CA SER A 79 -8.73 -2.92 -10.40
C SER A 79 -7.84 -3.77 -9.48
N GLU A 80 -6.73 -4.23 -10.03
CA GLU A 80 -5.69 -4.92 -9.27
C GLU A 80 -5.09 -4.04 -8.15
N ARG A 81 -5.04 -2.72 -8.36
CA ARG A 81 -4.67 -1.74 -7.33
C ARG A 81 -5.64 -1.80 -6.14
N SER A 82 -6.94 -1.84 -6.41
CA SER A 82 -7.96 -1.99 -5.36
C SER A 82 -7.76 -3.31 -4.61
N ALA A 83 -7.53 -4.42 -5.32
CA ALA A 83 -7.26 -5.72 -4.72
C ALA A 83 -6.03 -5.70 -3.79
N ARG A 84 -4.92 -5.08 -4.22
CA ARG A 84 -3.72 -4.89 -3.39
C ARG A 84 -4.01 -4.06 -2.13
N ASN A 85 -4.81 -3.01 -2.24
CA ASN A 85 -5.17 -2.16 -1.10
C ASN A 85 -5.92 -2.96 -0.03
N TYR A 86 -6.89 -3.81 -0.43
CA TYR A 86 -7.60 -4.68 0.50
C TYR A 86 -6.66 -5.68 1.20
N ILE A 87 -5.77 -6.34 0.44
CA ILE A 87 -4.76 -7.23 1.03
C ILE A 87 -3.87 -6.47 2.03
N SER A 88 -3.47 -5.23 1.71
CA SER A 88 -2.67 -4.39 2.60
C SER A 88 -3.41 -4.06 3.90
N ILE A 89 -4.71 -3.72 3.81
CA ILE A 89 -5.57 -3.48 4.97
C ILE A 89 -5.59 -4.73 5.88
N PHE A 90 -5.79 -5.91 5.31
CA PHE A 90 -5.79 -7.16 6.07
C PHE A 90 -4.42 -7.44 6.74
N LYS A 91 -3.31 -7.26 6.01
CA LYS A 91 -1.96 -7.48 6.55
C LYS A 91 -1.62 -6.53 7.70
N ASN A 92 -2.16 -5.32 7.68
CA ASN A 92 -1.93 -4.28 8.69
C ASN A 92 -3.03 -4.18 9.75
N LYS A 93 -3.92 -5.18 9.86
CA LYS A 93 -5.06 -5.18 10.80
C LYS A 93 -4.68 -4.91 12.27
N GLU A 94 -3.50 -5.38 12.70
CA GLU A 94 -3.01 -5.18 14.07
C GLU A 94 -2.65 -3.71 14.38
N LEU A 95 -2.21 -2.97 13.36
CA LEU A 95 -1.92 -1.54 13.48
C LEU A 95 -3.23 -0.73 13.49
N LEU A 96 -4.22 -1.17 12.72
CA LEU A 96 -5.54 -0.55 12.65
C LEU A 96 -6.37 -0.77 13.92
N ASN A 97 -6.21 -1.90 14.61
CA ASN A 97 -6.89 -2.18 15.89
C ASN A 97 -6.34 -1.35 17.07
N ARG A 98 -5.11 -0.82 16.96
CA ARG A 98 -4.46 -0.02 18.01
C ARG A 98 -4.81 1.45 17.98
N GLN A 99 -5.32 1.96 16.86
CA GLN A 99 -5.78 3.33 16.76
C GLN A 99 -7.31 3.35 16.66
N PRO A 100 -8.02 4.18 17.45
CA PRO A 100 -9.43 4.40 17.21
C PRO A 100 -9.55 4.93 15.78
N ILE A 101 -10.28 4.20 14.94
CA ILE A 101 -10.56 4.53 13.54
C ILE A 101 -11.42 5.80 13.56
N ALA A 102 -10.80 6.94 13.82
CA ALA A 102 -11.47 8.22 13.98
C ALA A 102 -11.75 8.89 12.63
N ASP A 103 -11.13 8.41 11.55
CA ASP A 103 -11.44 8.87 10.20
C ASP A 103 -10.98 7.86 9.15
N LEU A 104 -11.88 7.47 8.26
CA LEU A 104 -11.57 6.71 7.05
C LEU A 104 -10.50 7.43 6.22
N LYS A 105 -10.49 8.77 6.23
CA LYS A 105 -9.45 9.59 5.62
C LYS A 105 -8.08 9.37 6.26
N SER A 106 -8.01 9.13 7.57
CA SER A 106 -6.76 8.80 8.27
C SER A 106 -6.27 7.42 7.92
N ALA A 107 -7.17 6.44 7.82
CA ALA A 107 -6.82 5.08 7.39
C ALA A 107 -6.34 5.06 5.92
N ILE A 108 -7.07 5.73 5.02
CA ILE A 108 -6.67 5.87 3.61
C ILE A 108 -5.38 6.68 3.49
N LYS A 109 -5.23 7.77 4.25
CA LYS A 109 -4.00 8.58 4.26
C LYS A 109 -2.82 7.80 4.84
N PHE A 110 -2.97 6.97 5.86
CA PHE A 110 -1.90 6.12 6.35
C PHE A 110 -1.48 5.07 5.30
N LEU A 111 -2.44 4.54 4.55
CA LEU A 111 -2.17 3.67 3.40
C LEU A 111 -1.56 4.46 2.22
N SER A 112 -1.87 5.76 2.08
CA SER A 112 -1.45 6.61 0.96
C SER A 112 -0.15 7.38 1.21
N ASP A 113 0.21 7.69 2.46
CA ASP A 113 1.49 8.29 2.89
C ASP A 113 2.60 7.23 2.86
N GLY A 114 2.25 5.93 2.82
CA GLY A 114 3.13 4.86 2.36
C GLY A 114 3.30 4.79 0.83
N THR A 115 2.61 5.66 0.08
CA THR A 115 2.65 5.75 -1.38
C THR A 115 2.78 7.20 -1.86
N GLN A 116 3.81 7.93 -1.43
CA GLN A 116 4.40 8.94 -2.31
C GLN A 116 5.35 8.26 -3.31
N GLU A 117 4.79 7.46 -4.20
CA GLU A 117 5.36 7.16 -5.53
C GLU A 117 4.18 7.10 -6.53
N GLU A 118 3.51 8.23 -6.74
CA GLU A 118 2.71 8.41 -7.95
C GLU A 118 3.63 8.69 -9.13
N LYS A 119 4.00 7.61 -9.81
CA LYS A 119 3.99 7.39 -11.27
C LYS A 119 4.90 6.19 -11.54
N GLU A 120 4.35 5.02 -11.90
CA GLU A 120 4.96 4.13 -12.91
C GLU A 120 3.89 3.20 -13.50
N ILE A 121 3.42 3.57 -14.69
CA ILE A 121 2.94 2.64 -15.73
C ILE A 121 4.14 1.80 -16.21
N ASN A 122 4.70 0.95 -15.35
CA ASN A 122 5.85 0.14 -15.72
C ASN A 122 5.63 -1.30 -15.26
N PRO A 123 5.56 -2.28 -16.17
CA PRO A 123 5.60 -3.69 -15.77
C PRO A 123 6.92 -3.88 -15.00
N LYS A 124 6.85 -4.46 -13.80
CA LYS A 124 8.00 -4.73 -12.90
C LYS A 124 9.29 -4.80 -13.71
N GLU A 125 10.08 -3.71 -13.68
CA GLU A 125 11.29 -3.59 -14.48
C GLU A 125 12.19 -4.75 -14.08
N ASN A 126 12.25 -5.77 -14.94
CA ASN A 126 12.89 -7.03 -14.59
C ASN A 126 14.39 -6.80 -14.64
N GLN A 127 15.00 -6.55 -13.48
CA GLN A 127 16.42 -6.23 -13.32
C GLN A 127 17.34 -7.44 -13.55
N ASP A 128 16.82 -8.57 -14.01
CA ASP A 128 17.65 -9.73 -14.36
C ASP A 128 18.67 -9.33 -15.45
N PRO A 129 19.98 -9.41 -15.17
CA PRO A 129 21.01 -9.01 -16.11
C PRO A 129 20.95 -9.74 -17.46
N LYS A 130 20.46 -10.99 -17.50
CA LYS A 130 20.29 -11.75 -18.75
C LYS A 130 19.19 -11.19 -19.64
N ILE A 131 18.12 -10.68 -19.03
CA ILE A 131 17.00 -10.08 -19.75
C ILE A 131 17.42 -8.70 -20.27
N LEU A 132 18.13 -7.92 -19.46
CA LEU A 132 18.74 -6.66 -19.88
C LEU A 132 19.72 -6.84 -21.05
N TYR A 133 20.53 -7.91 -21.01
CA TYR A 133 21.44 -8.25 -22.11
C TYR A 133 20.69 -8.56 -23.41
N LYS A 134 19.60 -9.35 -23.35
CA LYS A 134 18.76 -9.64 -24.51
C LYS A 134 18.17 -8.35 -25.08
N ARG A 135 17.55 -7.50 -24.25
CA ARG A 135 16.95 -6.22 -24.67
C ARG A 135 17.97 -5.30 -25.32
N PHE A 136 19.15 -5.17 -24.72
CA PHE A 136 20.25 -4.38 -25.28
C PHE A 136 20.68 -4.88 -26.66
N HIS A 137 20.81 -6.20 -26.83
CA HIS A 137 21.20 -6.80 -28.12
C HIS A 137 20.11 -6.63 -29.19
N HIS A 138 18.86 -6.44 -28.80
CA HIS A 138 17.75 -6.13 -29.72
C HIS A 138 17.60 -4.61 -29.98
N GLY A 139 18.52 -3.78 -29.47
CA GLY A 139 18.56 -2.34 -29.74
C GLY A 139 17.63 -1.50 -28.86
N GLU A 140 17.11 -2.05 -27.76
CA GLU A 140 16.29 -1.29 -26.83
C GLU A 140 17.10 -0.27 -26.01
N LYS A 141 16.48 0.87 -25.69
CA LYS A 141 17.11 1.91 -24.87
C LYS A 141 17.02 1.52 -23.38
N LEU A 142 18.19 1.39 -22.76
CA LEU A 142 18.31 1.14 -21.32
C LEU A 142 18.44 2.45 -20.52
N ASN A 143 17.85 2.47 -19.33
CA ASN A 143 18.00 3.52 -18.32
C ASN A 143 19.39 3.44 -17.62
N GLN A 144 19.78 4.47 -16.87
CA GLN A 144 21.06 4.54 -16.17
C GLN A 144 21.27 3.36 -15.20
N LYS A 145 20.24 3.00 -14.41
CA LYS A 145 20.30 1.86 -13.49
C LYS A 145 20.50 0.53 -14.24
N GLU A 146 19.73 0.30 -15.30
CA GLU A 146 19.85 -0.90 -16.14
C GLU A 146 21.22 -1.00 -16.83
N LYS A 147 21.78 0.13 -17.27
CA LYS A 147 23.13 0.20 -17.85
C LYS A 147 24.21 -0.19 -16.84
N ILE A 148 24.08 0.23 -15.58
CA ILE A 148 25.03 -0.13 -14.52
C ILE A 148 24.98 -1.64 -14.28
N ILE A 149 23.78 -2.20 -14.10
CA ILE A 149 23.56 -3.63 -13.87
C ILE A 149 24.10 -4.46 -15.03
N LEU A 150 23.78 -4.07 -16.28
CA LEU A 150 24.27 -4.77 -17.46
C LEU A 150 25.80 -4.68 -17.60
N LYS A 151 26.39 -3.52 -17.31
CA LYS A 151 27.85 -3.34 -17.35
C LYS A 151 28.54 -4.25 -16.34
N GLU A 152 28.05 -4.33 -15.12
CA GLU A 152 28.58 -5.21 -14.08
C GLU A 152 28.51 -6.69 -14.50
N PHE A 153 27.36 -7.12 -15.01
CA PHE A 153 27.18 -8.47 -15.54
C PHE A 153 28.16 -8.81 -16.68
N LEU A 154 28.33 -7.90 -17.65
CA LEU A 154 29.24 -8.12 -18.78
C LEU A 154 30.71 -8.17 -18.36
N VAL A 155 31.10 -7.41 -17.32
CA VAL A 155 32.46 -7.50 -16.75
C VAL A 155 32.68 -8.88 -16.13
N ILE A 156 31.74 -9.34 -15.31
CA ILE A 156 31.83 -10.66 -14.67
C ILE A 156 31.87 -11.78 -15.72
N GLU A 157 31.00 -11.71 -16.74
CA GLU A 157 30.95 -12.74 -17.78
C GLU A 157 32.25 -12.75 -18.63
N LYS A 158 32.80 -11.57 -18.95
CA LYS A 158 34.11 -11.45 -19.62
C LYS A 158 35.22 -12.09 -18.79
N GLU A 159 35.30 -11.81 -17.49
CA GLU A 159 36.33 -12.36 -16.61
C GLU A 159 36.23 -13.88 -16.49
N LYS A 160 35.00 -14.40 -16.41
CA LYS A 160 34.73 -15.84 -16.39
C LYS A 160 35.17 -16.54 -17.68
N ILE A 161 34.92 -15.93 -18.84
CA ILE A 161 35.38 -16.45 -20.13
C ILE A 161 36.91 -16.41 -20.19
N LEU A 162 37.53 -15.30 -19.75
CA LEU A 162 38.97 -15.15 -19.76
C LEU A 162 39.68 -16.17 -18.86
N THR A 163 39.17 -16.41 -17.66
CA THR A 163 39.75 -17.39 -16.71
C THR A 163 39.67 -18.80 -17.28
N LYS A 164 38.53 -19.20 -17.86
CA LYS A 164 38.39 -20.48 -18.56
C LYS A 164 39.33 -20.61 -19.76
N ALA A 165 39.46 -19.56 -20.57
CA ALA A 165 40.39 -19.56 -21.71
C ALA A 165 41.84 -19.72 -21.24
N LYS A 166 42.25 -18.99 -20.19
CA LYS A 166 43.59 -19.11 -19.60
C LYS A 166 43.85 -20.52 -19.05
N GLN A 167 42.89 -21.11 -18.35
CA GLN A 167 43.00 -22.49 -17.86
C GLN A 167 43.22 -23.46 -19.02
N LYS A 168 42.41 -23.34 -20.08
CA LYS A 168 42.52 -24.21 -21.25
C LYS A 168 43.83 -24.02 -22.02
N ILE A 169 44.34 -22.79 -22.11
CA ILE A 169 45.66 -22.51 -22.68
C ILE A 169 46.75 -23.18 -21.85
N ASN A 170 46.68 -23.05 -20.52
CA ASN A 170 47.66 -23.66 -19.62
C ASN A 170 47.64 -25.20 -19.69
N GLU A 171 46.46 -25.82 -19.85
CA GLU A 171 46.33 -27.26 -20.12
C GLU A 171 47.08 -27.65 -21.41
N ILE A 172 46.84 -26.93 -22.50
CA ILE A 172 47.51 -27.18 -23.79
C ILE A 172 49.03 -26.94 -23.69
N GLU A 173 49.47 -25.91 -22.98
CA GLU A 173 50.90 -25.63 -22.77
C GLU A 173 51.59 -26.75 -21.98
N ASN A 174 50.92 -27.32 -20.97
CA ASN A 174 51.43 -28.47 -20.22
C ASN A 174 51.54 -29.71 -21.11
N GLU A 175 50.52 -29.98 -21.95
CA GLU A 175 50.57 -31.06 -22.94
C GLU A 175 51.74 -30.86 -23.92
N LEU A 176 51.93 -29.65 -24.44
CA LEU A 176 53.06 -29.32 -25.33
C LEU A 176 54.43 -29.47 -24.64
N GLN A 177 54.56 -29.12 -23.36
CA GLN A 177 55.79 -29.35 -22.59
C GLN A 177 56.09 -30.83 -22.41
N SER A 178 55.07 -31.66 -22.17
CA SER A 178 55.22 -33.12 -22.01
C SER A 178 55.67 -33.83 -23.29
N LEU A 179 55.44 -33.21 -24.45
CA LEU A 179 55.80 -33.72 -25.78
C LEU A 179 57.16 -33.23 -26.29
N LYS A 180 57.84 -32.32 -25.58
CA LYS A 180 59.22 -31.96 -25.90
C LYS A 180 60.16 -33.07 -25.42
N LEU A 181 60.72 -33.81 -26.38
CA LEU A 181 61.86 -34.74 -26.22
C LEU A 181 63.09 -34.02 -25.66
#